data_AF-A0A3M5WM02-F1
#
_entry.id   AF-A0A3M5WM02-F1
#
_cell.length_a   1.000
_cell.length_b   1.000
_cell.length_c   1.000
_cell.angle_alpha   90.00
_cell.angle_beta   90.00
_cell.angle_gamma   90.00
#
_symmetry.space_group_name_H-M   'P 1'
#
loop_
_entity.id
_entity.type
_entity.pdbx_description
1 polymer ?
#
loop_
_entity_poly.entity_id
_entity_poly.type
_entity_poly.pdbx_seq_one_letter_code
_entity_poly.pdbx_strand_id
1 'polypeptide(L)' 'MLSSLSAPAESWETPVWCVDAKGAGAYRMHTAAQVQAVGNDSLSARNAALTRKAALEERIREAVIVEQVQSSSWPTK' A
#
# COMPACT_ATOMS: atom_id res chain seq x y z
N MET A 1 -2.42 5.46 13.47
CA MET A 1 -2.87 5.20 12.08
C MET A 1 -2.50 6.42 11.26
N LEU A 2 -2.01 6.25 10.02
CA LEU A 2 -1.78 7.37 9.11
C LEU A 2 -3.10 7.79 8.49
N SER A 3 -3.33 9.10 8.40
CA SER A 3 -4.56 9.69 7.87
C SER A 3 -4.61 9.67 6.35
N SER A 4 -5.81 9.54 5.79
CA SER A 4 -6.08 9.63 4.35
C SER A 4 -5.84 11.04 3.80
N LEU A 5 -5.52 11.13 2.51
CA LEU A 5 -5.40 12.38 1.78
C LEU A 5 -6.78 12.90 1.36
N SER A 6 -7.03 14.20 1.52
CA SER A 6 -8.22 14.90 1.02
C SER A 6 -7.86 16.30 0.49
N ALA A 7 -8.59 16.81 -0.51
CA ALA A 7 -8.49 18.22 -0.93
C ALA A 7 -9.70 18.67 -1.76
N PRO A 8 -10.07 19.96 -1.69
CA PRO A 8 -10.76 20.67 -2.74
C PRO A 8 -9.77 21.53 -3.53
N ALA A 9 -9.54 21.18 -4.80
CA ALA A 9 -8.93 22.08 -5.77
C ALA A 9 -9.44 21.67 -7.15
N GLU A 10 -10.57 22.24 -7.55
CA GLU A 10 -11.31 21.89 -8.78
C GLU A 10 -10.51 22.14 -10.08
N SER A 11 -9.28 22.66 -9.97
CA SER A 11 -8.39 22.95 -11.10
C SER A 11 -6.91 22.60 -10.86
N TRP A 12 -6.57 21.89 -9.77
CA TRP A 12 -5.18 21.49 -9.54
C TRP A 12 -4.85 20.23 -10.33
N GLU A 13 -3.78 20.33 -11.12
CA GLU A 13 -3.16 19.19 -11.79
C GLU A 13 -1.65 19.19 -11.54
N THR A 14 -1.08 17.99 -11.48
CA THR A 14 0.37 17.80 -11.36
C THR A 14 0.85 16.68 -12.28
N PRO A 15 2.04 16.80 -12.89
CA PRO A 15 2.63 15.69 -13.64
C PRO A 15 3.09 14.59 -12.68
N VAL A 16 2.57 13.37 -12.86
CA VAL A 16 2.99 12.17 -12.14
C VAL A 16 3.62 11.19 -13.12
N TRP A 17 4.70 10.52 -12.70
CA TRP A 17 5.30 9.45 -13.48
C TRP A 17 4.38 8.23 -13.50
N CYS A 18 3.95 7.80 -14.69
CA CYS A 18 3.06 6.65 -14.87
C CYS A 18 3.62 5.68 -15.92
N VAL A 19 3.32 4.40 -15.74
CA VAL A 19 3.61 3.34 -16.71
C VAL A 19 2.27 2.87 -17.29
N ASP A 20 2.15 2.87 -18.62
CA ASP A 20 0.92 2.38 -19.27
C ASP A 20 0.90 0.85 -19.38
N ALA A 21 -0.21 0.30 -19.91
CA ALA A 21 -0.39 -1.14 -20.08
C ALA A 21 0.63 -1.80 -21.02
N LYS A 22 1.36 -1.02 -21.83
CA LYS A 22 2.42 -1.50 -22.72
C LYS A 22 3.81 -1.39 -22.08
N GLY A 23 3.89 -0.92 -20.83
CA GLY A 23 5.15 -0.73 -20.10
C GLY A 23 5.85 0.59 -20.39
N ALA A 24 5.23 1.54 -21.12
CA ALA A 24 5.87 2.81 -21.44
C ALA A 24 5.68 3.84 -20.30
N GLY A 25 6.81 4.29 -19.75
CA GLY A 25 6.89 5.30 -18.71
C GLY A 25 6.87 6.73 -19.25
N ALA A 26 6.00 7.59 -18.71
CA ALA A 26 5.96 9.01 -19.03
C ALA A 26 5.29 9.82 -17.91
N TYR A 27 5.66 11.09 -17.77
CA TYR A 27 4.91 12.03 -16.94
C TYR A 27 3.56 12.34 -17.58
N ARG A 28 2.48 12.21 -16.82
CA ARG A 28 1.11 12.50 -17.25
C ARG A 28 0.44 13.40 -16.22
N MET A 29 -0.41 14.31 -16.68
CA MET A 29 -1.14 15.21 -15.78
C MET A 29 -2.24 14.45 -15.04
N HIS A 30 -2.35 14.68 -13.74
CA HIS A 30 -3.36 14.09 -12.88
C HIS A 30 -4.03 15.13 -12.00
N THR A 31 -5.33 14.95 -11.77
CA THR A 31 -6.11 15.79 -10.85
C THR A 31 -5.80 15.47 -9.40
N ALA A 32 -6.19 16.37 -8.48
CA ALA A 32 -6.11 16.14 -7.04
C ALA A 32 -6.80 14.84 -6.62
N ALA A 33 -7.99 14.58 -7.15
CA ALA A 33 -8.77 13.39 -6.86
C ALA A 33 -8.05 12.09 -7.29
N GLN A 34 -7.39 12.10 -8.45
CA GLN A 34 -6.65 10.93 -8.95
C GLN A 34 -5.41 10.63 -8.10
N VAL A 35 -4.63 11.65 -7.76
CA VAL A 35 -3.44 11.50 -6.90
C VAL A 35 -3.86 10.99 -5.51
N GLN A 36 -4.96 11.50 -4.97
CA GLN A 36 -5.49 11.07 -3.68
C GLN A 36 -5.99 9.64 -3.69
N ALA A 37 -6.67 9.21 -4.76
CA ALA A 37 -7.13 7.83 -4.90
C ALA A 37 -5.93 6.87 -4.79
N VAL A 38 -4.88 7.08 -5.60
CA VAL A 38 -3.67 6.23 -5.55
C VAL A 38 -2.96 6.31 -4.20
N GLY A 39 -2.88 7.51 -3.60
CA GLY A 39 -2.29 7.69 -2.27
C GLY A 39 -3.06 6.94 -1.17
N ASN A 40 -4.40 6.98 -1.22
CA ASN A 40 -5.27 6.29 -0.27
C ASN A 40 -5.26 4.78 -0.48
N ASP A 41 -5.17 4.30 -1.73
CA ASP A 41 -5.00 2.88 -2.04
C ASP A 41 -3.67 2.36 -1.49
N SER A 42 -2.58 3.11 -1.70
CA SER A 42 -1.25 2.79 -1.18
C SER A 42 -1.23 2.75 0.35
N LEU A 43 -1.88 3.72 0.99
CA LEU A 43 -2.03 3.78 2.44
C LEU A 43 -2.83 2.58 2.97
N SER A 44 -3.93 2.22 2.31
CA SER A 44 -4.77 1.08 2.68
C SER A 44 -4.00 -0.24 2.57
N ALA A 45 -3.28 -0.46 1.47
CA ALA A 45 -2.44 -1.63 1.27
C ALA A 45 -1.33 -1.73 2.34
N ARG A 46 -0.68 -0.60 2.66
CA ARG A 46 0.34 -0.52 3.71
C ARG A 46 -0.25 -0.87 5.08
N ASN A 47 -1.40 -0.31 5.42
CA ASN A 47 -2.05 -0.59 6.71
C ASN A 47 -2.44 -2.06 6.83
N ALA A 48 -2.99 -2.67 5.77
CA ALA A 48 -3.28 -4.10 5.74
C ALA A 48 -2.01 -4.96 5.93
N ALA A 49 -0.91 -4.59 5.29
CA ALA A 49 0.38 -5.25 5.48
C ALA A 49 0.89 -5.11 6.92
N LEU A 50 0.79 -3.94 7.54
CA LEU A 50 1.20 -3.72 8.93
C LEU A 50 0.36 -4.55 9.91
N THR A 51 -0.95 -4.60 9.73
CA THR A 51 -1.83 -5.46 10.54
C THR A 51 -1.43 -6.92 10.42
N ARG A 52 -1.15 -7.39 9.20
CA ARG A 52 -0.70 -8.76 8.98
C ARG A 52 0.65 -9.03 9.63
N LYS A 53 1.60 -8.11 9.51
CA LYS A 53 2.90 -8.20 10.16
C LYS A 53 2.72 -8.38 11.67
N ALA A 54 1.93 -7.55 12.32
CA ALA A 54 1.70 -7.64 13.77
C ALA A 54 1.11 -9.01 14.18
N ALA A 55 0.18 -9.56 13.39
CA ALA A 55 -0.37 -10.89 13.62
C ALA A 55 0.66 -12.01 13.47
N LEU A 56 1.56 -11.90 12.47
CA LEU A 56 2.65 -12.87 12.29
C LEU A 56 3.69 -12.77 13.42
N GLU A 57 4.01 -11.56 13.87
CA GLU A 57 4.92 -11.34 15.02
C GLU A 57 4.37 -11.98 16.29
N GLU A 58 3.06 -11.88 16.53
CA GLU A 58 2.44 -12.52 17.70
C GLU A 58 2.46 -14.05 17.60
N ARG A 59 2.14 -14.62 16.44
CA ARG A 59 2.26 -16.07 16.21
C ARG A 59 3.67 -16.60 16.41
N ILE A 60 4.69 -15.81 16.04
CA ILE A 60 6.09 -16.17 16.29
C ILE A 60 6.41 -16.11 17.78
N ARG A 61 5.89 -15.11 18.51
CA ARG A 61 6.08 -14.98 19.97
C ARG A 61 5.50 -16.17 20.73
N GLU A 62 4.36 -16.70 20.29
CA GLU A 62 3.69 -17.85 20.89
C GLU A 62 4.26 -19.21 20.45
N ALA A 63 5.15 -19.24 19.46
CA ALA A 63 5.68 -20.47 18.91
C ALA A 63 6.62 -21.17 19.90
N VAL A 64 6.39 -22.46 20.11
CA VAL A 64 7.19 -23.35 20.96
C VAL A 64 8.06 -24.33 20.17
N ILE A 65 7.82 -24.45 18.87
CA ILE A 65 8.58 -25.31 17.95
C ILE A 65 8.87 -24.61 16.62
N VAL A 66 9.91 -25.07 15.92
CA VAL A 66 10.41 -24.49 14.67
C VAL A 66 9.32 -24.49 13.58
N GLU A 67 8.52 -25.54 13.51
CA GLU A 67 7.45 -25.70 12.51
C GLU A 67 6.38 -24.59 12.65
N GLN A 68 6.08 -24.14 13.86
CA GLN A 68 5.13 -23.05 14.11
C GLN A 68 5.67 -21.71 13.62
N VAL A 69 6.97 -21.47 13.80
CA VAL A 69 7.65 -20.29 13.25
C VAL A 69 7.60 -20.32 11.73
N GLN A 70 7.91 -21.47 11.11
CA GLN A 70 7.86 -21.63 9.65
C GLN A 70 6.46 -21.45 9.07
N SER A 71 5.42 -21.86 9.81
CA SER A 71 4.01 -21.66 9.41
C SER A 71 3.57 -20.19 9.45
N SER A 72 4.33 -19.32 10.15
CA SER A 72 4.04 -17.89 10.34
C SER A 72 4.70 -17.07 9.23
N SER A 73 4.46 -17.46 7.99
CA SER A 73 5.04 -16.85 6.79
C SER A 73 4.11 -15.86 6.11
N TRP A 74 4.70 -14.97 5.31
CA TRP A 74 3.95 -14.13 4.39
C TRP A 74 3.31 -15.00 3.29
N PRO A 75 2.05 -14.74 2.91
CA PRO A 75 1.41 -15.46 1.83
C PRO A 75 2.15 -15.09 0.54
N THR A 76 2.41 -16.10 -0.28
CA THR A 76 2.89 -15.89 -1.64
C THR A 76 1.86 -15.06 -2.42
N LYS A 77 2.37 -14.19 -3.28
CA LYS A 77 1.55 -13.39 -4.21
C LYS A 77 0.82 -14.27 -5.20
#